data_AF-A0A950BGV4-F1
#
_entry.id   AF-A0A950BGV4-F1
#
_cell.length_a   1.000
_cell.length_b   1.000
_cell.length_c   1.000
_cell.angle_alpha   90.00
_cell.angle_beta   90.00
_cell.angle_gamma   90.00
#
_symmetry.space_group_name_H-M   'P 1'
#
loop_
_entity.id
_entity.type
_entity.pdbx_description
1 polymer ?
#
loop_
_entity_poly.entity_id
_entity_poly.type
_entity_poly.pdbx_seq_one_letter_code
_entity_poly.pdbx_strand_id
1 'polypeptide(L)' 'AIREQTHVRYLRDPREAVQQVLSGEANAAFLMKPVSLDQLREVAFADEVLPQKSTDFFPKLLSGLAIYALD' A
#
# COMPACT_ATOMS: atom_id res chain seq x y z
N ALA A 1 -15.64 -5.93 -12.74
CA ALA A 1 -16.05 -5.08 -11.59
C ALA A 1 -14.89 -4.83 -10.62
N ILE A 2 -14.45 -5.80 -9.79
CA ILE A 2 -13.34 -5.54 -8.83
C ILE A 2 -11.94 -5.56 -9.50
N ARG A 3 -11.76 -6.33 -10.58
CA ARG A 3 -10.49 -6.43 -11.32
C ARG A 3 -10.00 -5.12 -11.95
N GLU A 4 -10.89 -4.17 -12.23
CA GLU A 4 -10.54 -2.87 -12.80
C GLU A 4 -10.29 -1.79 -11.73
N GLN A 5 -10.44 -2.13 -10.43
CA GLN A 5 -10.24 -1.22 -9.29
C GLN A 5 -11.05 0.10 -9.35
N THR A 6 -12.08 0.19 -10.18
CA THR A 6 -12.81 1.43 -10.50
C THR A 6 -13.53 2.05 -9.30
N HIS A 7 -13.79 1.27 -8.24
CA HIS A 7 -14.45 1.71 -7.00
C HIS A 7 -13.61 1.47 -5.74
N VAL A 8 -12.30 1.19 -5.89
CA VAL A 8 -11.41 0.92 -4.76
C VAL A 8 -10.36 2.00 -4.69
N ARG A 9 -10.32 2.72 -3.56
CA ARG A 9 -9.30 3.74 -3.25
C ARG A 9 -8.37 3.22 -2.16
N TYR A 10 -7.08 3.49 -2.30
CA TYR A 10 -6.06 3.19 -1.29
C TYR A 10 -5.59 4.50 -0.66
N LEU A 11 -5.75 4.61 0.66
CA LEU A 11 -5.42 5.82 1.42
C LEU A 11 -4.36 5.48 2.46
N ARG A 12 -3.40 6.39 2.66
CA ARG A 12 -2.34 6.24 3.65
C ARG A 12 -2.80 6.64 5.05
N ASP A 13 -3.55 7.74 5.18
CA ASP A 13 -4.04 8.20 6.48
C ASP A 13 -5.38 7.52 6.82
N PRO A 14 -5.47 6.73 7.91
CA PRO A 14 -6.73 6.13 8.34
C PRO A 14 -7.81 7.18 8.67
N ARG A 15 -7.45 8.39 9.08
CA ARG A 15 -8.40 9.47 9.33
C ARG A 15 -9.10 9.92 8.06
N GLU A 16 -8.37 9.98 6.95
CA GLU A 16 -8.94 10.31 5.65
C GLU A 16 -9.96 9.25 5.22
N ALA A 17 -9.63 7.96 5.42
CA ALA A 17 -10.54 6.86 5.12
C ALA A 17 -11.84 6.94 5.93
N VAL A 18 -11.75 7.26 7.23
CA VAL A 18 -12.92 7.46 8.10
C VAL A 18 -13.75 8.66 7.63
N GLN A 19 -13.11 9.78 7.30
CA GLN A 19 -13.83 10.97 6.82
C GLN A 19 -14.60 10.70 5.52
N GLN A 20 -14.03 9.97 4.56
CA GLN A 20 -14.71 9.62 3.31
C GLN A 20 -15.97 8.77 3.55
N VAL A 21 -15.99 7.91 4.56
CA VAL A 21 -17.19 7.15 4.92
C VAL A 21 -18.23 8.07 5.58
N LEU A 22 -17.79 8.93 6.51
CA LEU A 22 -18.69 9.87 7.21
C LEU A 22 -19.33 10.90 6.27
N SER A 23 -18.63 11.33 5.22
CA SER A 23 -19.14 12.27 4.22
C SER A 23 -19.99 11.62 3.14
N GLY A 24 -20.11 10.28 3.12
CA GLY A 24 -20.84 9.53 2.09
C GLY A 24 -20.09 9.33 0.76
N GLU A 25 -18.82 9.77 0.69
CA GLU A 25 -17.95 9.60 -0.49
C GLU A 25 -17.49 8.15 -0.69
N ALA A 26 -17.56 7.33 0.37
CA ALA A 26 -17.30 5.90 0.36
C ALA A 26 -18.38 5.16 1.14
N ASN A 27 -18.72 3.94 0.72
CA ASN A 27 -19.69 3.11 1.44
C ASN A 27 -19.09 2.44 2.69
N ALA A 28 -17.80 2.13 2.67
CA ALA A 28 -17.08 1.48 3.77
C ALA A 28 -15.58 1.75 3.66
N ALA A 29 -14.86 1.58 4.77
CA ALA A 29 -13.41 1.62 4.84
C ALA A 29 -12.86 0.38 5.55
N PHE A 30 -11.76 -0.17 5.03
CA PHE A 30 -11.04 -1.28 5.64
C PHE A 30 -9.69 -0.78 6.15
N LEU A 31 -9.47 -0.85 7.45
CA LEU A 31 -8.21 -0.49 8.07
C LEU A 31 -7.39 -1.76 8.31
N MET A 32 -6.21 -1.81 7.71
CA MET A 32 -5.31 -2.97 7.80
C MET A 32 -4.14 -2.66 8.72
N LYS A 33 -3.70 -3.65 9.48
CA LYS A 33 -2.44 -3.56 10.23
C LYS A 33 -1.27 -3.48 9.22
N PRO A 34 -0.28 -2.59 9.43
CA PRO A 34 0.89 -2.55 8.57
C PRO A 34 1.66 -3.88 8.65
N VAL A 35 2.22 -4.28 7.51
CA VAL A 35 3.13 -5.43 7.41
C VAL A 35 4.46 -5.07 8.11
N SER A 36 4.94 -5.95 8.97
CA SER A 36 6.26 -5.77 9.61
C SER A 36 7.41 -6.13 8.67
N LEU A 37 8.61 -5.63 8.94
CA LEU A 37 9.80 -5.98 8.17
C LEU A 37 10.13 -7.48 8.23
N ASP A 38 9.83 -8.13 9.36
CA ASP A 38 10.08 -9.56 9.52
C ASP A 38 9.13 -10.38 8.64
N GLN A 39 7.83 -10.04 8.63
CA GLN A 39 6.85 -10.69 7.73
C GLN A 39 7.18 -10.46 6.26
N LEU A 40 7.61 -9.25 5.90
CA LEU A 40 8.07 -8.96 4.54
C LEU A 40 9.24 -9.88 4.16
N ARG A 41 10.22 -10.00 5.05
CA ARG A 41 11.42 -10.81 4.85
C ARG A 41 11.07 -12.29 4.68
N GLU A 42 10.19 -12.81 5.53
CA GLU A 42 9.71 -14.19 5.46
C GLU A 42 9.05 -14.50 4.11
N VAL A 43 8.10 -13.67 3.67
CA VAL A 43 7.40 -13.85 2.37
C VAL A 43 8.38 -13.75 1.20
N ALA A 44 9.29 -12.77 1.22
CA ALA A 44 10.28 -12.60 0.15
C ALA A 44 11.25 -13.78 0.03
N PHE A 45 11.72 -14.34 1.16
CA PHE A 45 12.60 -15.51 1.15
C PHE A 45 11.88 -16.83 0.89
N ALA A 46 10.55 -16.86 1.04
CA ALA A 46 9.72 -17.99 0.65
C ALA A 46 9.43 -18.04 -0.86
N ASP A 47 9.97 -17.11 -1.66
CA ASP A 47 9.66 -16.94 -3.10
C ASP A 47 8.15 -16.67 -3.36
N GLU A 48 7.48 -16.08 -2.37
CA GLU A 48 6.06 -15.70 -2.43
C GLU A 48 5.88 -14.18 -2.66
N VAL A 49 4.67 -13.79 -3.05
CA VAL A 49 4.32 -12.39 -3.31
C VAL A 49 3.28 -11.88 -2.33
N LEU A 50 3.54 -10.69 -1.78
CA LEU A 50 2.54 -9.98 -0.98
C LEU A 50 1.38 -9.47 -1.87
N PRO A 51 0.16 -9.35 -1.33
CA PRO A 51 -0.96 -8.76 -2.06
C PRO A 51 -0.67 -7.34 -2.55
N GLN A 52 -1.31 -6.95 -3.64
CA GLN A 52 -1.16 -5.59 -4.20
C GLN A 52 -1.44 -4.51 -3.15
N LYS A 53 -0.59 -3.47 -3.12
CA LYS A 53 -0.73 -2.30 -2.23
C LYS A 53 -0.76 -2.64 -0.73
N SER A 54 -0.21 -3.78 -0.32
CA SER A 54 -0.12 -4.21 1.09
C SER A 54 1.07 -3.60 1.85
N THR A 55 2.05 -3.04 1.15
CA THR A 55 3.25 -2.40 1.73
C THR A 55 3.38 -0.96 1.27
N ASP A 56 3.68 -0.05 2.19
CA ASP A 56 3.94 1.36 1.90
C ASP A 56 5.26 1.80 2.54
N PHE A 57 6.36 1.69 1.77
CA PHE A 57 7.69 2.13 2.21
C PHE A 57 7.84 3.64 2.00
N PHE A 58 8.10 4.36 3.08
CA PHE A 58 8.37 5.79 3.05
C PHE A 58 9.55 6.19 3.95
N PRO A 59 10.53 6.95 3.43
CA PRO A 59 10.70 7.30 2.02
C PRO A 59 10.98 6.04 1.17
N LYS A 60 10.61 6.06 -0.11
CA LYS A 60 11.01 4.99 -1.02
C LYS A 60 12.54 4.97 -1.09
N LEU A 61 13.12 3.77 -1.18
CA LEU A 61 14.55 3.64 -1.44
C LEU A 61 14.89 4.44 -2.70
N LEU A 62 15.89 5.32 -2.58
CA LEU A 62 16.41 6.10 -3.70
C LEU A 62 17.28 5.23 -4.62
N SER A 63 16.93 3.95 -4.79
CA SER A 63 17.65 3.01 -5.64
C SER A 63 17.74 3.49 -7.08
N GLY A 64 16.77 4.31 -7.52
CA GLY A 64 16.84 5.02 -8.79
C GLY A 64 18.11 5.85 -8.97
N LEU A 65 18.62 6.50 -7.91
CA LEU A 65 19.87 7.27 -7.96
C LEU A 65 21.13 6.39 -8.07
N ALA A 66 21.03 5.12 -7.65
CA ALA A 66 22.14 4.16 -7.73
C ALA A 66 22.09 3.33 -9.03
N ILE A 67 20.89 3.04 -9.54
CA ILE A 67 20.65 2.28 -10.77
C ILE A 67 20.80 3.19 -12.00
N TYR A 68 20.31 4.43 -11.91
CA TYR A 68 20.49 5.46 -12.93
C TYR A 68 21.51 6.45 -12.39
N ALA A 69 22.76 6.30 -12.83
CA ALA A 69 23.75 7.34 -12.62
C ALA A 69 23.20 8.66 -13.20
N LEU A 70 23.26 9.73 -12.42
CA LEU A 70 22.95 11.07 -12.88
C LEU A 70 24.11 11.52 -13.78
N ASP A 71 23.96 11.34 -15.10
CA ASP A 71 24.76 12.09 -16.07
C ASP A 71 24.29 13.54 -16.17
#